data_AF-A0A1V4XFS7-F1
#
_entry.id   AF-A0A1V4XFS7-F1
#
_cell.length_a   1.000
_cell.length_b   1.000
_cell.length_c   1.000
_cell.angle_alpha   90.00
_cell.angle_beta   90.00
_cell.angle_gamma   90.00
#
_symmetry.space_group_name_H-M   'P 1'
#
loop_
_entity.id
_entity.type
_entity.pdbx_description
1 polymer ?
#
loop_
_entity_poly.entity_id
_entity_poly.type
_entity_poly.pdbx_seq_one_letter_code
_entity_poly.pdbx_strand_id
1 'polypeptide(L)'
;MLILDGEELAGAKQNRIVNTTILLRRQSETIIPVSCTEQGRWSFVSERFDDSGHIATHRVRGAAKESVSANLKACGRFASDQGAVWDNVASVLEESRVASPTGAMKDAFDRRAKDIDEYLGAFSCLPGQKGLLVVIDGKAAGLDLLSLEGAYAVLHPKLVKSYAMEALALGGGNGKALPEGVPQAFMAEALACTGQRFKSVGHGWDFRLEGKGMVGSALVYNKTLVHAAFFRTTAAEKAGPMAGFSRRRGFRS
;
A
#
# COMPACT_ATOMS: atom_id res chain seq x y z
N MET A 1 -0.11 16.94 9.99
CA MET A 1 0.57 16.18 8.92
C MET A 1 -0.22 14.91 8.65
N LEU A 2 -0.42 14.55 7.39
CA LEU A 2 -1.04 13.29 6.98
C LEU A 2 0.07 12.36 6.48
N ILE A 3 0.06 11.10 6.91
CA ILE A 3 0.90 10.04 6.36
C ILE A 3 -0.04 8.93 5.91
N LEU A 4 0.04 8.50 4.66
CA LEU A 4 -0.81 7.45 4.11
C LEU A 4 -0.32 6.05 4.51
N ASP A 5 -1.26 5.10 4.58
CA ASP A 5 -0.91 3.69 4.62
C ASP A 5 -0.09 3.30 3.37
N GLY A 6 1.01 2.58 3.59
CA GLY A 6 1.95 2.20 2.55
C GLY A 6 3.04 3.23 2.26
N GLU A 7 3.00 4.47 2.80
CA GLU A 7 4.16 5.37 2.69
C GLU A 7 5.39 4.72 3.32
N GLU A 8 6.50 4.75 2.60
CA GLU A 8 7.75 4.15 3.03
C GLU A 8 8.65 5.17 3.76
N LEU A 9 9.11 4.74 4.93
CA LEU A 9 10.09 5.37 5.79
C LEU A 9 11.44 4.69 5.57
N ALA A 10 12.41 5.42 5.02
CA ALA A 10 13.74 4.90 4.72
C ALA A 10 14.73 5.16 5.86
N GLY A 11 15.69 4.25 6.06
CA GLY A 11 16.78 4.42 7.03
C GLY A 11 16.74 3.42 8.18
N ALA A 12 17.19 3.85 9.37
CA ALA A 12 17.32 3.03 10.59
C ALA A 12 18.00 1.69 10.31
N LYS A 13 17.48 0.56 10.81
CA LYS A 13 17.98 -0.79 10.51
C LYS A 13 17.38 -1.39 9.23
N GLN A 14 16.15 -1.01 8.90
CA GLN A 14 15.36 -1.54 7.79
C GLN A 14 14.40 -0.43 7.35
N ASN A 15 14.18 -0.31 6.04
CA ASN A 15 13.07 0.48 5.53
C ASN A 15 11.73 -0.10 6.01
N ARG A 16 10.71 0.75 6.16
CA ARG A 16 9.41 0.34 6.68
C ARG A 16 8.28 1.05 5.97
N ILE A 17 7.14 0.39 5.81
CA ILE A 17 5.90 1.02 5.38
C ILE A 17 4.99 1.28 6.58
N VAL A 18 4.20 2.34 6.50
CA VAL A 18 3.20 2.66 7.52
C VAL A 18 1.95 1.78 7.33
N ASN A 19 1.47 1.15 8.40
CA ASN A 19 0.39 0.15 8.32
C ASN A 19 -1.03 0.76 8.21
N THR A 20 -1.16 2.07 8.44
CA THR A 20 -2.44 2.76 8.45
C THR A 20 -2.27 4.23 8.14
N THR A 21 -3.29 4.87 7.55
CA THR A 21 -3.26 6.32 7.36
C THR A 21 -3.39 7.04 8.70
N ILE A 22 -2.52 8.02 8.95
CA ILE A 22 -2.42 8.74 10.23
C ILE A 22 -2.50 10.24 9.97
N LEU A 23 -3.48 10.89 10.59
CA LEU A 23 -3.49 12.34 10.75
C LEU A 23 -2.82 12.68 12.09
N LEU A 24 -1.56 13.08 12.06
CA LEU A 24 -0.78 13.36 13.27
C LEU A 24 -1.27 14.60 13.99
N ARG A 25 -1.26 14.54 15.32
CA ARG A 25 -1.60 15.69 16.17
C ARG A 25 -0.45 16.68 16.15
N ARG A 26 -0.78 17.96 16.25
CA ARG A 26 0.24 19.02 16.34
C ARG A 26 0.97 18.88 17.68
N GLN A 27 2.30 18.99 17.65
CA GLN A 27 3.16 18.97 18.85
C GLN A 27 2.91 17.74 19.74
N SER A 28 2.82 16.55 19.13
CA SER A 28 2.65 15.29 19.86
C SER A 28 3.68 14.26 19.44
N GLU A 29 4.01 13.37 20.37
CA GLU A 29 4.65 12.09 20.05
C GLU A 29 3.59 11.06 19.68
N THR A 30 3.83 10.25 18.65
CA THR A 30 2.91 9.19 18.20
C THR A 30 3.71 7.97 17.77
N ILE A 31 3.38 6.82 18.35
CA ILE A 31 3.95 5.54 17.95
C ILE A 31 3.32 5.12 16.62
N ILE A 32 4.11 5.11 15.55
CA ILE A 32 3.65 4.77 14.20
C ILE A 32 3.71 3.24 14.02
N PRO A 33 2.58 2.57 13.76
CA PRO A 33 2.58 1.16 13.41
C PRO A 33 3.15 0.96 11.99
N VAL A 34 4.11 0.05 11.87
CA VAL A 34 4.91 -0.12 10.67
C VAL A 34 5.19 -1.60 10.39
N SER A 35 5.55 -1.90 9.14
CA SER A 35 6.07 -3.20 8.71
C SER A 35 7.32 -3.01 7.87
N CYS A 36 8.34 -3.85 8.08
CA CYS A 36 9.62 -3.74 7.39
C CYS A 36 9.48 -4.11 5.90
N THR A 37 10.15 -3.39 5.02
CA THR A 37 10.22 -3.62 3.57
C THR A 37 11.62 -3.94 3.08
N GLU A 38 12.54 -4.27 4.00
CA GLU A 38 13.93 -4.62 3.72
C GLU A 38 14.38 -5.72 4.68
N GLN A 39 14.34 -6.99 4.25
CA GLN A 39 14.54 -8.14 5.14
C GLN A 39 16.01 -8.41 5.51
N GLY A 40 16.94 -8.09 4.61
CA GLY A 40 18.35 -8.50 4.66
C GLY A 40 19.27 -7.53 5.38
N ARG A 41 18.78 -6.37 5.83
CA ARG A 41 19.58 -5.38 6.57
C ARG A 41 19.19 -5.35 8.04
N TRP A 42 20.18 -5.43 8.93
CA TRP A 42 19.99 -5.35 10.39
C TRP A 42 20.97 -4.40 11.08
N SER A 43 21.68 -3.61 10.27
CA SER A 43 22.62 -2.57 10.69
C SER A 43 22.01 -1.19 10.50
N PHE A 44 22.32 -0.26 11.43
CA PHE A 44 21.91 1.13 11.30
C PHE A 44 22.65 1.81 10.15
N VAL A 45 21.89 2.49 9.29
CA VAL A 45 22.43 3.44 8.30
C VAL A 45 22.17 4.89 8.72
N SER A 46 21.25 5.10 9.65
CA SER A 46 20.88 6.39 10.24
C SER A 46 20.20 6.18 11.59
N GLU A 47 20.17 7.21 12.45
CA GLU A 47 19.40 7.19 13.70
C GLU A 47 17.91 7.55 13.49
N ARG A 48 17.57 8.07 12.31
CA ARG A 48 16.26 8.62 11.99
C ARG A 48 15.71 8.01 10.71
N PHE A 49 14.40 8.08 10.56
CA PHE A 49 13.74 7.76 9.29
C PHE A 49 13.55 9.02 8.46
N ASP A 50 13.76 8.89 7.15
CA ASP A 50 13.46 9.90 6.15
C ASP A 50 12.30 9.46 5.26
N ASP A 51 11.62 10.42 4.63
CA ASP A 51 10.65 10.14 3.58
C ASP A 51 11.37 9.53 2.38
N SER A 52 11.05 8.28 2.01
CA SER A 52 11.70 7.64 0.87
C SER A 52 11.26 8.23 -0.47
N GLY A 53 10.14 8.99 -0.48
CA GLY A 53 9.49 9.48 -1.69
C GLY A 53 8.59 8.45 -2.36
N HIS A 54 8.38 7.27 -1.73
CA HIS A 54 7.61 6.17 -2.29
C HIS A 54 6.43 5.75 -1.40
N ILE A 55 5.38 5.28 -2.07
CA ILE A 55 4.29 4.52 -1.47
C ILE A 55 4.41 3.09 -2.03
N ALA A 56 4.27 2.10 -1.15
CA ALA A 56 4.30 0.69 -1.51
C ALA A 56 3.29 0.36 -2.61
N THR A 57 3.57 -0.65 -3.41
CA THR A 57 2.68 -1.04 -4.51
C THR A 57 1.30 -1.43 -3.99
N HIS A 58 0.27 -1.29 -4.82
CA HIS A 58 -1.11 -1.58 -4.43
C HIS A 58 -1.30 -3.03 -3.91
N ARG A 59 -0.53 -4.03 -4.38
CA ARG A 59 -0.54 -5.41 -3.83
C ARG A 59 0.01 -5.46 -2.40
N VAL A 60 1.17 -4.84 -2.16
CA VAL A 60 1.75 -4.73 -0.81
C VAL A 60 0.79 -4.00 0.14
N ARG A 61 0.19 -2.90 -0.32
CA ARG A 61 -0.82 -2.13 0.45
C ARG A 61 -2.08 -2.95 0.72
N GLY A 62 -2.58 -3.69 -0.28
CA GLY A 62 -3.73 -4.57 -0.17
C GLY A 62 -3.52 -5.66 0.88
N ALA A 63 -2.43 -6.42 0.76
CA ALA A 63 -2.06 -7.47 1.70
C ALA A 63 -1.86 -6.94 3.12
N ALA A 64 -1.14 -5.82 3.26
CA ALA A 64 -0.94 -5.19 4.57
C ALA A 64 -2.26 -4.72 5.19
N LYS A 65 -3.13 -4.11 4.39
CA LYS A 65 -4.44 -3.62 4.84
C LYS A 65 -5.36 -4.75 5.26
N GLU A 66 -5.38 -5.87 4.55
CA GLU A 66 -6.14 -7.06 4.93
C GLU A 66 -5.66 -7.61 6.29
N SER A 67 -4.34 -7.79 6.44
CA SER A 67 -3.77 -8.28 7.70
C SER A 67 -3.99 -7.33 8.88
N VAL A 68 -3.85 -6.02 8.68
CA VAL A 68 -4.14 -4.99 9.70
C VAL A 68 -5.62 -5.02 10.09
N SER A 69 -6.51 -5.21 9.13
CA SER A 69 -7.96 -5.30 9.39
C SER A 69 -8.28 -6.53 10.26
N ALA A 70 -7.68 -7.67 9.96
CA ALA A 70 -7.81 -8.89 10.76
C ALA A 70 -7.24 -8.71 12.19
N ASN A 71 -6.05 -8.12 12.33
CA ASN A 71 -5.43 -7.90 13.64
C ASN A 71 -6.17 -6.87 14.50
N LEU A 72 -6.74 -5.82 13.90
CA LEU A 72 -7.59 -4.87 14.62
C LEU A 72 -8.84 -5.55 15.19
N LYS A 73 -9.51 -6.39 14.39
CA LYS A 73 -10.69 -7.16 14.83
C LYS A 73 -10.35 -8.16 15.92
N ALA A 74 -9.22 -8.86 15.79
CA ALA A 74 -8.84 -9.93 16.70
C ALA A 74 -8.24 -9.43 18.01
N CYS A 75 -7.38 -8.41 17.96
CA CYS A 75 -6.59 -7.96 19.12
C CYS A 75 -6.39 -6.45 19.23
N GLY A 76 -7.05 -5.64 18.39
CA GLY A 76 -7.01 -4.17 18.47
C GLY A 76 -5.65 -3.56 18.08
N ARG A 77 -4.83 -4.27 17.30
CA ARG A 77 -3.48 -3.81 16.90
C ARG A 77 -3.41 -3.51 15.41
N PHE A 78 -2.75 -2.40 15.06
CA PHE A 78 -2.41 -2.03 13.69
C PHE A 78 -1.20 -2.81 13.15
N ALA A 79 -1.14 -4.12 13.42
CA ALA A 79 -0.05 -4.98 12.97
C ALA A 79 -0.42 -5.63 11.65
N SER A 80 0.51 -5.63 10.69
CA SER A 80 0.43 -6.46 9.49
C SER A 80 1.25 -7.73 9.69
N ASP A 81 0.98 -8.74 8.86
CA ASP A 81 1.82 -9.91 8.67
C ASP A 81 3.12 -9.48 7.98
N GLN A 82 4.22 -9.56 8.75
CA GLN A 82 5.54 -9.16 8.28
C GLN A 82 6.07 -10.09 7.19
N GLY A 83 5.75 -11.39 7.25
CA GLY A 83 6.18 -12.37 6.26
C GLY A 83 5.48 -12.12 4.92
N ALA A 84 4.17 -11.90 4.95
CA ALA A 84 3.40 -11.59 3.75
C ALA A 84 3.86 -10.28 3.07
N VAL A 85 4.26 -9.26 3.85
CA VAL A 85 4.85 -8.03 3.29
C VAL A 85 6.17 -8.34 2.57
N TRP A 86 7.06 -9.13 3.17
CA TRP A 86 8.32 -9.52 2.53
C TRP A 86 8.11 -10.38 1.28
N ASP A 87 7.18 -11.33 1.30
CA ASP A 87 6.85 -12.15 0.15
C ASP A 87 6.36 -11.28 -1.02
N ASN A 88 5.51 -10.29 -0.76
CA ASN A 88 5.06 -9.34 -1.79
C ASN A 88 6.18 -8.44 -2.30
N VAL A 89 7.08 -7.98 -1.42
CA VAL A 89 8.27 -7.20 -1.84
C VAL A 89 9.20 -8.05 -2.72
N ALA A 90 9.38 -9.33 -2.39
CA ALA A 90 10.17 -10.26 -3.20
C ALA A 90 9.55 -10.44 -4.60
N SER A 91 8.23 -10.62 -4.69
CA SER A 91 7.51 -10.68 -5.97
C SER A 91 7.70 -9.40 -6.79
N VAL A 92 7.59 -8.23 -6.17
CA VAL A 92 7.83 -6.94 -6.87
C VAL A 92 9.26 -6.86 -7.41
N LEU A 93 10.26 -7.27 -6.65
CA LEU A 93 11.67 -7.28 -7.08
C LEU A 93 11.90 -8.26 -8.26
N GLU A 94 11.32 -9.46 -8.18
CA GLU A 94 11.40 -10.48 -9.23
C GLU A 94 10.72 -10.02 -10.53
N GLU A 95 9.48 -9.56 -10.45
CA GLU A 95 8.71 -9.03 -11.58
C GLU A 95 9.40 -7.82 -12.22
N SER A 96 10.02 -6.98 -11.39
CA SER A 96 10.82 -5.83 -11.84
C SER A 96 12.20 -6.22 -12.35
N ARG A 97 12.62 -7.49 -12.25
CA ARG A 97 13.94 -8.01 -12.60
C ARG A 97 15.09 -7.23 -11.93
N VAL A 98 14.92 -6.92 -10.64
CA VAL A 98 15.90 -6.16 -9.85
C VAL A 98 16.55 -7.07 -8.83
N ALA A 99 17.88 -7.15 -8.88
CA ALA A 99 18.65 -7.77 -7.80
C ALA A 99 18.80 -6.77 -6.65
N SER A 100 18.32 -7.14 -5.46
CA SER A 100 18.47 -6.36 -4.23
C SER A 100 19.19 -7.21 -3.17
N PRO A 101 20.43 -6.87 -2.78
CA PRO A 101 21.18 -7.61 -1.77
C PRO A 101 20.46 -7.69 -0.41
N THR A 102 19.68 -6.66 -0.06
CA THR A 102 18.95 -6.58 1.21
C THR A 102 17.47 -6.89 1.08
N GLY A 103 16.97 -7.11 -0.14
CA GLY A 103 15.54 -7.26 -0.41
C GLY A 103 14.75 -5.99 -0.09
N ALA A 104 15.32 -4.81 -0.35
CA ALA A 104 14.67 -3.53 -0.12
C ALA A 104 13.69 -3.21 -1.26
N MET A 105 12.43 -2.91 -0.92
CA MET A 105 11.42 -2.47 -1.90
C MET A 105 11.88 -1.23 -2.68
N LYS A 106 12.54 -0.28 -2.00
CA LYS A 106 13.08 0.95 -2.61
C LYS A 106 13.98 0.68 -3.82
N ASP A 107 14.76 -0.40 -3.81
CA ASP A 107 15.67 -0.73 -4.92
C ASP A 107 14.91 -0.97 -6.23
N ALA A 108 13.68 -1.51 -6.16
CA ALA A 108 12.82 -1.68 -7.32
C ALA A 108 12.43 -0.33 -7.94
N PHE A 109 12.02 0.62 -7.09
CA PHE A 109 11.67 1.98 -7.51
C PHE A 109 12.87 2.73 -8.08
N ASP A 110 14.02 2.67 -7.41
CA ASP A 110 15.23 3.36 -7.85
C ASP A 110 15.72 2.83 -9.20
N ARG A 111 15.68 1.50 -9.39
CA ARG A 111 16.11 0.87 -10.63
C ARG A 111 15.17 1.17 -11.80
N ARG A 112 13.89 1.41 -11.52
CA ARG A 112 12.83 1.70 -12.50
C ARG A 112 12.46 3.18 -12.59
N ALA A 113 13.22 4.07 -11.94
CA ALA A 113 12.88 5.49 -11.83
C ALA A 113 12.59 6.16 -13.18
N LYS A 114 13.41 5.89 -14.20
CA LYS A 114 13.21 6.44 -15.56
C LYS A 114 11.91 5.97 -16.20
N ASP A 115 11.63 4.67 -16.13
CA ASP A 115 10.41 4.08 -16.68
C ASP A 115 9.17 4.65 -15.96
N ILE A 116 9.27 4.86 -14.64
CA ILE A 116 8.22 5.46 -13.81
C ILE A 116 7.97 6.93 -14.14
N ASP A 117 9.03 7.70 -14.45
CA ASP A 117 8.91 9.13 -14.79
C ASP A 117 8.06 9.34 -16.06
N GLU A 118 8.04 8.39 -17.00
CA GLU A 118 7.15 8.41 -18.17
C GLU A 118 5.68 8.37 -17.75
N TYR A 119 5.33 7.56 -16.74
CA TYR A 119 3.97 7.52 -16.19
C TYR A 119 3.61 8.82 -15.48
N LEU A 120 4.55 9.46 -14.77
CA LEU A 120 4.30 10.74 -14.13
C LEU A 120 4.03 11.86 -15.15
N GLY A 121 4.70 11.81 -16.30
CA GLY A 121 4.41 12.72 -17.41
C GLY A 121 3.04 12.47 -18.04
N ALA A 122 2.67 11.20 -18.23
CA ALA A 122 1.39 10.82 -18.84
C ALA A 122 0.18 11.04 -17.92
N PHE A 123 0.35 10.86 -16.61
CA PHE A 123 -0.71 10.98 -15.62
C PHE A 123 -0.50 12.21 -14.74
N SER A 124 -0.54 13.41 -15.34
CA SER A 124 -0.43 14.66 -14.58
C SER A 124 -1.64 14.92 -13.67
N CYS A 125 -1.41 15.54 -12.51
CA CYS A 125 -2.49 15.95 -11.60
C CYS A 125 -3.38 17.03 -12.24
N LEU A 126 -4.69 16.81 -12.25
CA LEU A 126 -5.67 17.74 -12.78
C LEU A 126 -6.12 18.78 -11.74
N PRO A 127 -6.55 19.99 -12.15
CA PRO A 127 -7.16 20.96 -11.24
C PRO A 127 -8.37 20.38 -10.51
N GLY A 128 -8.42 20.58 -9.18
CA GLY A 128 -9.50 20.07 -8.34
C GLY A 128 -9.47 18.55 -8.10
N GLN A 129 -8.46 17.83 -8.59
CA GLN A 129 -8.35 16.39 -8.40
C GLN A 129 -8.13 16.05 -6.93
N LYS A 130 -8.87 15.03 -6.47
CA LYS A 130 -8.89 14.57 -5.07
C LYS A 130 -8.59 13.09 -4.92
N GLY A 131 -8.30 12.41 -6.01
CA GLY A 131 -8.11 10.99 -6.01
C GLY A 131 -7.84 10.42 -7.39
N LEU A 132 -7.64 9.11 -7.43
CA LEU A 132 -7.43 8.35 -8.65
C LEU A 132 -7.96 6.93 -8.47
N LEU A 133 -8.56 6.40 -9.52
CA LEU A 133 -8.90 4.99 -9.66
C LEU A 133 -8.03 4.44 -10.80
N VAL A 134 -7.23 3.42 -10.52
CA VAL A 134 -6.30 2.86 -11.51
C VAL A 134 -6.83 1.57 -12.09
N VAL A 135 -6.72 1.45 -13.40
CA VAL A 135 -6.99 0.21 -14.15
C VAL A 135 -5.70 -0.21 -14.84
N ILE A 136 -5.29 -1.46 -14.61
CA ILE A 136 -4.07 -2.06 -15.14
C ILE A 136 -4.48 -3.34 -15.88
N ASP A 137 -4.06 -3.48 -17.15
CA ASP A 137 -4.43 -4.57 -18.05
C ASP A 137 -5.96 -4.87 -18.08
N GLY A 138 -6.77 -3.81 -18.12
CA GLY A 138 -8.23 -3.88 -18.15
C GLY A 138 -8.89 -4.26 -16.81
N LYS A 139 -8.13 -4.37 -15.72
CA LYS A 139 -8.65 -4.68 -14.38
C LYS A 139 -8.42 -3.52 -13.42
N ALA A 140 -9.43 -3.15 -12.64
CA ALA A 140 -9.27 -2.11 -11.62
C ALA A 140 -8.34 -2.60 -10.50
N ALA A 141 -7.21 -1.91 -10.31
CA ALA A 141 -6.18 -2.25 -9.32
C ALA A 141 -6.49 -1.64 -7.94
N GLY A 142 -6.88 -0.36 -7.91
CA GLY A 142 -7.26 0.29 -6.67
C GLY A 142 -7.67 1.75 -6.82
N LEU A 143 -8.17 2.30 -5.72
CA LEU A 143 -8.68 3.65 -5.58
C LEU A 143 -8.01 4.32 -4.38
N ASP A 144 -7.55 5.56 -4.55
CA ASP A 144 -7.15 6.45 -3.46
C ASP A 144 -7.94 7.76 -3.56
N LEU A 145 -8.51 8.22 -2.44
CA LEU A 145 -9.28 9.46 -2.32
C LEU A 145 -8.79 10.26 -1.12
N LEU A 146 -8.67 11.58 -1.26
CA LEU A 146 -8.39 12.55 -0.18
C LEU A 146 -9.44 13.66 -0.17
N SER A 147 -9.69 14.28 0.98
CA SER A 147 -10.66 15.41 1.06
C SER A 147 -10.17 16.69 0.40
N LEU A 148 -8.86 16.94 0.46
CA LEU A 148 -8.25 18.20 0.06
C LEU A 148 -7.45 18.02 -1.23
N GLU A 149 -7.73 18.88 -2.21
CA GLU A 149 -7.00 18.91 -3.48
C GLU A 149 -5.51 19.18 -3.30
N GLY A 150 -5.13 20.09 -2.39
CA GLY A 150 -3.72 20.41 -2.13
C GLY A 150 -2.96 19.23 -1.50
N ALA A 151 -3.61 18.46 -0.63
CA ALA A 151 -3.01 17.25 -0.07
C ALA A 151 -2.86 16.16 -1.14
N TYR A 152 -3.88 15.99 -1.99
CA TYR A 152 -3.81 15.07 -3.13
C TYR A 152 -2.69 15.47 -4.09
N ALA A 153 -2.57 16.74 -4.47
CA ALA A 153 -1.53 17.22 -5.39
C ALA A 153 -0.10 16.91 -4.89
N VAL A 154 0.15 17.04 -3.58
CA VAL A 154 1.44 16.67 -2.97
C VAL A 154 1.69 15.16 -3.04
N LEU A 155 0.66 14.34 -2.83
CA LEU A 155 0.75 12.88 -2.78
C LEU A 155 0.62 12.20 -4.15
N HIS A 156 0.08 12.91 -5.14
CA HIS A 156 -0.24 12.40 -6.46
C HIS A 156 0.97 11.73 -7.14
N PRO A 157 2.19 12.33 -7.16
CA PRO A 157 3.35 11.65 -7.72
C PRO A 157 3.63 10.32 -7.01
N LYS A 158 3.62 10.28 -5.68
CA LYS A 158 3.86 9.03 -4.92
C LYS A 158 2.81 7.97 -5.23
N LEU A 159 1.54 8.37 -5.34
CA LEU A 159 0.44 7.45 -5.67
C LEU A 159 0.61 6.89 -7.09
N VAL A 160 0.86 7.73 -8.10
CA VAL A 160 1.09 7.26 -9.48
C VAL A 160 2.28 6.29 -9.53
N LYS A 161 3.41 6.61 -8.89
CA LYS A 161 4.57 5.72 -8.78
C LYS A 161 4.20 4.34 -8.20
N SER A 162 3.35 4.31 -7.17
CA SER A 162 2.95 3.07 -6.50
C SER A 162 2.17 2.11 -7.40
N TYR A 163 1.44 2.62 -8.39
CA TYR A 163 0.72 1.81 -9.37
C TYR A 163 1.58 1.50 -10.61
N ALA A 164 2.45 2.43 -11.03
CA ALA A 164 3.29 2.28 -12.21
C ALA A 164 4.17 1.03 -12.16
N MET A 165 4.66 0.64 -10.97
CA MET A 165 5.49 -0.55 -10.79
C MET A 165 4.83 -1.84 -11.33
N GLU A 166 3.52 -2.04 -11.10
CA GLU A 166 2.83 -3.22 -11.62
C GLU A 166 2.61 -3.11 -13.14
N ALA A 167 2.27 -1.91 -13.62
CA ALA A 167 2.09 -1.69 -15.06
C ALA A 167 3.38 -2.00 -15.85
N LEU A 168 4.54 -1.65 -15.27
CA LEU A 168 5.86 -1.97 -15.81
C LEU A 168 6.15 -3.48 -15.79
N ALA A 169 5.80 -4.18 -14.70
CA ALA A 169 5.96 -5.63 -14.59
C ALA A 169 5.20 -6.40 -15.67
N LEU A 170 4.04 -5.90 -16.10
CA LEU A 170 3.22 -6.51 -17.16
C LEU A 170 3.74 -6.23 -18.59
N GLY A 171 4.89 -5.56 -18.73
CA GLY A 171 5.57 -5.38 -20.01
C GLY A 171 4.97 -4.32 -20.92
N GLY A 172 4.16 -3.39 -20.39
CA GLY A 172 3.73 -2.18 -21.11
C GLY A 172 2.99 -2.43 -22.44
N GLY A 173 2.30 -3.58 -22.57
CA GLY A 173 1.65 -3.98 -23.83
C GLY A 173 0.67 -2.93 -24.35
N ASN A 174 0.50 -2.89 -25.69
CA ASN A 174 -0.47 -2.01 -26.37
C ASN A 174 -1.79 -1.98 -25.59
N GLY A 175 -2.08 -0.81 -25.01
CA GLY A 175 -3.12 -0.65 -24.00
C GLY A 175 -4.41 -1.33 -24.43
N LYS A 176 -4.81 -2.38 -23.70
CA LYS A 176 -6.17 -2.90 -23.83
C LYS A 176 -7.11 -1.73 -23.53
N ALA A 177 -8.08 -1.52 -24.41
CA ALA A 177 -9.11 -0.53 -24.15
C ALA A 177 -9.72 -0.78 -22.77
N LEU A 178 -9.91 0.30 -22.00
CA LEU A 178 -10.60 0.25 -20.72
C LEU A 178 -11.96 -0.43 -20.94
N PRO A 179 -12.22 -1.62 -20.37
CA PRO A 179 -13.50 -2.27 -20.57
C PRO A 179 -14.60 -1.41 -19.97
N GLU A 180 -15.73 -1.31 -20.68
CA GLU A 180 -16.85 -0.50 -20.26
C GLU A 180 -17.37 -0.94 -18.89
N GLY A 181 -17.66 0.01 -18.01
CA GLY A 181 -18.23 -0.26 -16.70
C GLY A 181 -17.23 -0.69 -15.61
N VAL A 182 -15.96 -0.98 -15.91
CA VAL A 182 -14.98 -1.42 -14.90
C VAL A 182 -14.82 -0.40 -13.76
N PRO A 183 -14.66 0.92 -14.03
CA PRO A 183 -14.62 1.92 -12.97
C PRO A 183 -15.88 1.96 -12.11
N GLN A 184 -17.04 1.93 -12.75
CA GLN A 184 -18.35 2.03 -12.11
C GLN A 184 -18.61 0.81 -11.23
N ALA A 185 -18.27 -0.39 -11.70
CA ALA A 185 -18.37 -1.63 -10.94
C ALA A 185 -17.47 -1.60 -9.70
N PHE A 186 -16.21 -1.16 -9.84
CA PHE A 186 -15.32 -1.03 -8.69
C PHE A 186 -15.89 -0.06 -7.65
N MET A 187 -16.40 1.09 -8.08
CA MET A 187 -17.00 2.08 -7.17
C MET A 187 -18.25 1.54 -6.47
N ALA A 188 -19.12 0.83 -7.19
CA ALA A 188 -20.31 0.20 -6.62
C ALA A 188 -19.94 -0.84 -5.56
N GLU A 189 -18.93 -1.67 -5.81
CA GLU A 189 -18.42 -2.64 -4.84
C GLU A 189 -17.78 -1.98 -3.62
N ALA A 190 -17.00 -0.91 -3.81
CA ALA A 190 -16.41 -0.14 -2.72
C ALA A 190 -17.48 0.48 -1.81
N LEU A 191 -18.56 1.00 -2.39
CA LEU A 191 -19.72 1.52 -1.66
C LEU A 191 -20.53 0.42 -0.95
N ALA A 192 -20.52 -0.80 -1.48
CA ALA A 192 -21.17 -1.96 -0.87
C ALA A 192 -20.33 -2.61 0.24
N CYS A 193 -19.08 -2.19 0.43
CA CYS A 193 -18.23 -2.72 1.50
C CYS A 193 -18.83 -2.40 2.88
N THR A 194 -18.74 -3.38 3.78
CA THR A 194 -19.14 -3.21 5.19
C THR A 194 -17.91 -3.12 6.06
N GLY A 195 -18.03 -2.57 7.26
CA GLY A 195 -16.84 -2.36 8.06
C GLY A 195 -17.06 -2.03 9.52
N GLN A 196 -15.95 -1.95 10.23
CA GLN A 196 -15.87 -1.56 11.63
C GLN A 196 -14.97 -0.34 11.78
N ARG A 197 -15.22 0.47 12.80
CA ARG A 197 -14.39 1.62 13.13
C ARG A 197 -13.54 1.36 14.37
N PHE A 198 -12.30 1.79 14.31
CA PHE A 198 -11.31 1.67 15.36
C PHE A 198 -10.75 3.05 15.68
N LYS A 199 -10.19 3.21 16.88
CA LYS A 199 -9.53 4.46 17.23
C LYS A 199 -8.23 4.59 16.43
N SER A 200 -8.09 5.66 15.65
CA SER A 200 -6.82 5.94 14.97
C SER A 200 -5.72 6.26 15.99
N VAL A 201 -4.48 5.87 15.67
CA VAL A 201 -3.29 6.25 16.45
C VAL A 201 -3.11 7.78 16.52
N GLY A 202 -3.50 8.48 15.45
CA GLY A 202 -3.55 9.93 15.37
C GLY A 202 -4.95 10.50 15.68
N HIS A 203 -5.31 11.57 14.99
CA HIS A 203 -6.65 12.12 15.00
C HIS A 203 -7.66 11.21 14.29
N GLY A 204 -8.91 11.30 14.73
CA GLY A 204 -10.04 10.66 14.03
C GLY A 204 -10.28 9.20 14.39
N TRP A 205 -10.94 8.53 13.45
CA TRP A 205 -11.42 7.16 13.47
C TRP A 205 -10.99 6.47 12.19
N ASP A 206 -10.49 5.26 12.34
CA ASP A 206 -10.00 4.43 11.25
C ASP A 206 -11.05 3.36 10.95
N PHE A 207 -11.61 3.39 9.75
CA PHE A 207 -12.59 2.43 9.28
C PHE A 207 -11.89 1.34 8.49
N ARG A 208 -12.19 0.08 8.80
CA ARG A 208 -11.77 -1.10 8.04
C ARG A 208 -12.95 -1.65 7.28
N LEU A 209 -12.86 -1.62 5.96
CA LEU A 209 -13.93 -1.90 5.01
C LEU A 209 -13.59 -3.17 4.24
N GLU A 210 -14.55 -4.06 4.11
CA GLU A 210 -14.39 -5.34 3.46
C GLU A 210 -15.59 -5.64 2.56
N GLY A 211 -15.30 -6.18 1.39
CA GLY A 211 -16.26 -6.65 0.42
C GLY A 211 -15.76 -7.93 -0.25
N LYS A 212 -16.58 -8.49 -1.14
CA LYS A 212 -16.19 -9.70 -1.87
C LYS A 212 -15.01 -9.40 -2.80
N GLY A 213 -13.80 -9.81 -2.41
CA GLY A 213 -12.58 -9.62 -3.19
C GLY A 213 -12.02 -8.19 -3.14
N MET A 214 -12.43 -7.41 -2.14
CA MET A 214 -11.98 -6.03 -1.94
C MET A 214 -11.69 -5.78 -0.47
N VAL A 215 -10.59 -5.08 -0.21
CA VAL A 215 -10.25 -4.52 1.10
C VAL A 215 -10.11 -3.02 0.99
N GLY A 216 -10.60 -2.30 1.99
CA GLY A 216 -10.53 -0.85 2.05
C GLY A 216 -10.31 -0.32 3.45
N SER A 217 -9.88 0.93 3.52
CA SER A 217 -9.80 1.67 4.77
C SER A 217 -10.15 3.12 4.55
N ALA A 218 -10.70 3.77 5.56
CA ALA A 218 -10.97 5.20 5.53
C ALA A 218 -10.59 5.84 6.86
N LEU A 219 -9.84 6.95 6.80
CA LEU A 219 -9.60 7.81 7.95
C LEU A 219 -10.64 8.92 7.97
N VAL A 220 -11.41 9.04 9.05
CA VAL A 220 -12.43 10.08 9.23
C VAL A 220 -12.10 10.92 10.45
N TYR A 221 -12.08 12.25 10.29
CA TYR A 221 -11.87 13.20 11.38
C TYR A 221 -12.87 14.35 11.26
N ASN A 222 -13.47 14.77 12.39
CA ASN A 222 -14.50 15.80 12.44
C ASN A 222 -15.64 15.62 11.43
N LYS A 223 -16.12 14.36 11.27
CA LYS A 223 -17.18 13.96 10.31
C LYS A 223 -16.80 14.14 8.83
N THR A 224 -15.53 14.39 8.53
CA THR A 224 -15.01 14.51 7.17
C THR A 224 -14.12 13.31 6.84
N LEU A 225 -14.29 12.75 5.65
CA LEU A 225 -13.36 11.76 5.10
C LEU A 225 -12.01 12.44 4.83
N VAL A 226 -10.96 12.03 5.53
CA VAL A 226 -9.60 12.55 5.32
C VAL A 226 -8.96 11.84 4.14
N HIS A 227 -8.98 10.51 4.16
CA HIS A 227 -8.45 9.63 3.12
C HIS A 227 -9.25 8.33 3.07
N ALA A 228 -9.44 7.77 1.89
CA ALA A 228 -9.89 6.40 1.69
C ALA A 228 -9.01 5.71 0.65
N ALA A 229 -8.75 4.42 0.85
CA ALA A 229 -8.07 3.57 -0.11
C ALA A 229 -8.78 2.22 -0.21
N PHE A 230 -8.93 1.71 -1.43
CA PHE A 230 -9.52 0.41 -1.72
C PHE A 230 -8.66 -0.36 -2.74
N PHE A 231 -8.48 -1.65 -2.50
CA PHE A 231 -7.67 -2.53 -3.35
C PHE A 231 -8.42 -3.83 -3.63
N ARG A 232 -8.19 -4.40 -4.81
CA ARG A 232 -8.56 -5.79 -5.06
C ARG A 232 -7.66 -6.70 -4.24
N THR A 233 -8.28 -7.73 -3.66
CA THR A 233 -7.57 -8.83 -3.01
C THR A 233 -7.82 -10.09 -3.83
N THR A 234 -6.78 -10.68 -4.40
CA THR A 234 -6.87 -11.96 -5.10
C THR A 234 -6.79 -13.12 -4.11
N ALA A 235 -7.31 -14.29 -4.49
CA ALA A 235 -7.22 -15.49 -3.65
C ALA A 235 -5.77 -15.97 -3.43
N ALA A 236 -4.86 -15.65 -4.36
CA ALA A 236 -3.43 -15.91 -4.22
C ALA A 236 -2.76 -15.02 -3.15
N GLU A 237 -3.27 -13.80 -2.95
CA GLU A 237 -2.83 -12.91 -1.87
C GLU A 237 -3.46 -13.31 -0.51
N LYS A 238 -4.65 -13.93 -0.52
CA LYS A 238 -5.32 -14.46 0.69
C LYS A 238 -4.69 -15.74 1.23
N ALA A 239 -4.15 -16.56 0.35
CA ALA A 239 -3.38 -17.74 0.69
C ALA A 239 -1.91 -17.35 0.61
N GLY A 240 -1.36 -16.72 1.67
CA GLY A 240 0.09 -16.65 1.82
C GLY A 240 0.71 -18.01 1.48
N PRO A 241 1.89 -18.05 0.82
CA PRO A 241 2.39 -19.28 0.21
C PRO A 241 2.33 -20.38 1.25
N MET A 242 1.57 -21.45 0.96
CA MET A 242 1.46 -22.62 1.82
C MET A 242 2.86 -22.91 2.35
N ALA A 243 3.03 -22.80 3.68
CA ALA A 243 4.30 -23.07 4.33
C ALA A 243 4.83 -24.38 3.73
N GLY A 244 5.92 -24.26 2.97
CA GLY A 244 6.42 -25.35 2.15
C GLY A 244 6.54 -26.61 3.01
N PHE A 245 6.20 -27.75 2.41
CA PHE A 245 6.17 -29.08 3.01
C PHE A 245 7.50 -29.53 3.70
N SER A 246 8.50 -28.66 3.83
CA SER A 246 9.78 -28.92 4.51
C SER A 246 9.79 -28.64 6.02
N ARG A 247 8.80 -27.93 6.60
CA ARG A 247 8.79 -27.60 8.05
C ARG A 247 8.16 -28.66 8.99
N ARG A 248 7.81 -29.87 8.51
CA ARG A 248 7.31 -30.97 9.37
C ARG A 248 8.34 -32.06 9.72
N ARG A 249 9.60 -31.93 9.31
CA ARG A 249 10.69 -32.78 9.82
C ARG A 249 11.56 -31.99 10.78
N GLY A 250 11.10 -31.86 12.02
CA GLY A 250 11.87 -31.14 13.04
C GLY A 250 11.33 -31.26 14.46
N PHE A 251 10.56 -32.29 14.79
CA PHE A 251 10.26 -32.65 16.18
C PHE A 251 10.01 -34.16 16.27
N ARG A 252 11.11 -34.92 16.14
CA ARG A 252 11.26 -36.28 16.68
C ARG A 252 12.74 -36.45 17.02
N SER A 253 13.08 -36.05 18.23
CA SER A 253 14.21 -36.51 19.04
C SER A 253 13.86 -36.21 20.48
#